data_AF-A0A7R9YUM0-F1
#
_entry.id   AF-A0A7R9YUM0-F1
#
_cell.length_a   1.000
_cell.length_b   1.000
_cell.length_c   1.000
_cell.angle_alpha   90.00
_cell.angle_beta   90.00
_cell.angle_gamma   90.00
#
_symmetry.space_group_name_H-M   'P 1'
#
loop_
_entity.id
_entity.type
_entity.pdbx_description
1 polymer ?
#
loop_
_entity_poly.entity_id
_entity_poly.type
_entity_poly.pdbx_seq_one_letter_code
_entity_poly.pdbx_strand_id
1 'polypeptide(L)'
;GLPAALVAPWLEQVVKLDSAEVWTPPTVRTLDAELEPLLLAKAAQFGVPTEWITRLSRADPERKQLLRVRSTVAHSDAARKLSPGDMFLAANGRPVTCFADLEEMLLTEPGKEGG
;
A
#
# COMPACT_ATOMS: atom_id res chain seq x y z
N GLY A 1 14.56 22.39 18.10
CA GLY A 1 15.22 21.48 17.14
C GLY A 1 15.73 20.27 17.88
N LEU A 2 15.80 19.10 17.22
CA LEU A 2 16.39 17.88 17.80
C LEU A 2 17.85 18.12 18.19
N PRO A 3 18.30 17.79 19.42
CA PRO A 3 19.70 17.91 19.84
C PRO A 3 20.66 17.07 18.99
N ALA A 4 21.80 17.65 18.59
CA ALA A 4 22.81 16.97 17.77
C ALA A 4 23.32 15.66 18.39
N ALA A 5 23.31 15.56 19.72
CA ALA A 5 23.70 14.34 20.45
C ALA A 5 22.79 13.14 20.18
N LEU A 6 21.51 13.35 19.81
CA LEU A 6 20.59 12.25 19.48
C LEU A 6 20.84 11.66 18.09
N VAL A 7 21.47 12.42 17.18
CA VAL A 7 21.75 11.98 15.81
C VAL A 7 23.20 11.56 15.60
N ALA A 8 24.11 11.93 16.52
CA ALA A 8 25.54 11.60 16.42
C ALA A 8 25.83 10.11 16.20
N PRO A 9 25.17 9.15 16.90
CA PRO A 9 25.40 7.73 16.63
C PRO A 9 24.92 7.27 15.25
N TRP A 10 23.90 7.94 14.70
CA TRP A 10 23.36 7.63 13.36
C TRP A 10 24.24 8.21 12.25
N LEU A 11 24.84 9.39 12.47
CA LEU A 11 25.78 10.01 11.53
C LEU A 11 26.98 9.10 11.22
N GLU A 12 27.54 8.45 12.24
CA GLU A 12 28.64 7.48 12.04
C GLU A 12 28.21 6.28 11.19
N GLN A 13 26.96 5.83 11.32
CA GLN A 13 26.42 4.75 10.49
C GLN A 13 26.20 5.19 9.04
N VAL A 14 25.70 6.40 8.82
CA VAL A 14 25.52 6.97 7.47
C VAL A 14 26.86 7.13 6.76
N VAL A 15 27.90 7.61 7.43
CA VAL A 15 29.25 7.73 6.86
C VAL A 15 29.84 6.36 6.48
N LYS A 16 29.57 5.32 7.26
CA LYS A 16 29.97 3.94 6.93
C LYS A 16 29.22 3.39 5.72
N LEU A 17 27.94 3.70 5.59
CA LEU A 17 27.13 3.33 4.41
C LEU A 17 27.59 4.07 3.15
N ASP A 18 28.04 5.32 3.29
CA ASP A 18 28.55 6.16 2.20
C ASP A 18 29.95 5.72 1.72
N SER A 19 30.75 5.12 2.61
CA SER A 19 32.09 4.59 2.30
C SER A 19 32.07 3.26 1.53
N ALA A 20 30.90 2.69 1.24
CA ALA A 20 30.77 1.46 0.45
C ALA A 20 30.95 1.78 -1.05
N GLU A 21 32.00 1.24 -1.67
CA GLU A 21 32.43 1.56 -3.06
C GLU A 21 31.35 1.33 -4.14
N VAL A 22 30.37 0.46 -3.90
CA VAL A 22 29.23 0.26 -4.81
C VAL A 22 27.96 0.05 -3.99
N TRP A 23 27.09 1.05 -3.99
CA TRP A 23 25.70 0.90 -3.56
C TRP A 23 24.81 0.76 -4.78
N THR A 24 24.24 -0.42 -4.99
CA THR A 24 23.04 -0.51 -5.83
C THR A 24 21.85 -0.07 -4.98
N PRO A 25 21.21 1.08 -5.29
CA PRO A 25 20.02 1.51 -4.55
C PRO A 25 18.97 0.40 -4.57
N PRO A 26 18.34 0.08 -3.42
CA PRO A 26 17.24 -0.85 -3.42
C PRO A 26 16.13 -0.30 -4.31
N THR A 27 15.53 -1.17 -5.12
CA THR A 27 14.36 -0.79 -5.90
C THR A 27 13.18 -0.63 -4.94
N VAL A 28 12.75 0.61 -4.72
CA VAL A 28 11.55 0.92 -3.93
C VAL A 28 10.37 1.00 -4.89
N ARG A 29 9.31 0.23 -4.60
CA ARG A 29 8.04 0.27 -5.35
C ARG A 29 7.00 0.99 -4.51
N THR A 30 6.41 2.04 -5.06
CA THR A 30 5.32 2.81 -4.44
C THR A 30 4.06 2.70 -5.27
N LEU A 31 2.90 2.77 -4.62
CA LEU A 31 1.61 2.87 -5.30
C LEU A 31 1.26 4.33 -5.66
N ASP A 32 1.97 5.30 -5.09
CA ASP A 32 1.68 6.74 -5.23
C ASP A 32 0.24 7.14 -4.83
N ALA A 33 -0.37 6.34 -3.95
CA ALA A 33 -1.67 6.57 -3.36
C ALA A 33 -1.61 6.40 -1.84
N GLU A 34 -2.23 7.33 -1.12
CA GLU A 34 -2.49 7.19 0.30
C GLU A 34 -3.80 6.43 0.48
N LEU A 35 -3.73 5.30 1.18
CA LEU A 35 -4.88 4.46 1.46
C LEU A 35 -5.24 4.51 2.95
N GLU A 36 -6.51 4.29 3.26
CA GLU A 36 -6.99 4.17 4.63
C GLU A 36 -7.97 3.00 4.77
N PRO A 37 -8.02 2.34 5.94
CA PRO A 37 -9.01 1.29 6.18
C PRO A 37 -10.42 1.89 6.32
N LEU A 38 -11.39 1.20 5.72
CA LEU A 38 -12.82 1.52 5.84
C LEU A 38 -13.60 0.26 6.21
N LEU A 39 -14.37 0.33 7.30
CA LEU A 39 -15.24 -0.78 7.73
C LEU A 39 -16.26 -1.14 6.65
N LEU A 40 -16.50 -2.44 6.46
CA LEU A 40 -17.44 -2.96 5.46
C LEU A 40 -18.87 -2.46 5.69
N ALA A 41 -19.28 -2.28 6.95
CA ALA A 41 -20.58 -1.71 7.29
C ALA A 41 -20.74 -0.27 6.72
N LYS A 42 -19.65 0.49 6.68
CA LYS A 42 -19.65 1.84 6.09
C LYS A 42 -19.54 1.80 4.57
N ALA A 43 -18.72 0.90 4.03
CA ALA A 43 -18.62 0.67 2.59
C ALA A 43 -19.97 0.27 1.96
N ALA A 44 -20.77 -0.55 2.64
CA ALA A 44 -22.11 -0.91 2.21
C ALA A 44 -23.04 0.31 2.05
N GLN A 45 -22.92 1.32 2.93
CA GLN A 45 -23.68 2.57 2.82
C GLN A 45 -23.27 3.42 1.61
N PHE A 46 -22.03 3.24 1.13
CA PHE A 46 -21.53 3.89 -0.07
C PHE A 46 -21.84 3.11 -1.36
N GLY A 47 -22.61 2.02 -1.27
CA GLY A 47 -23.08 1.27 -2.43
C GLY A 47 -22.17 0.13 -2.87
N VAL A 48 -21.19 -0.29 -2.06
CA VAL A 48 -20.43 -1.51 -2.34
C VAL A 48 -21.38 -2.72 -2.38
N PRO A 49 -21.37 -3.53 -3.45
CA PRO A 49 -22.29 -4.64 -3.59
C PRO A 49 -22.22 -5.64 -2.43
N THR A 50 -23.37 -6.16 -2.00
CA THR A 50 -23.47 -7.11 -0.86
C THR A 50 -22.65 -8.38 -1.07
N GLU A 51 -22.50 -8.84 -2.31
CA GLU A 51 -21.63 -9.97 -2.66
C GLU A 51 -20.17 -9.72 -2.26
N TRP A 52 -19.67 -8.50 -2.47
CA TRP A 52 -18.31 -8.09 -2.09
C TRP A 52 -18.19 -7.89 -0.58
N ILE A 53 -19.19 -7.29 0.06
CA ILE A 53 -19.24 -7.20 1.53
C ILE A 53 -19.15 -8.59 2.17
N THR A 54 -19.90 -9.55 1.64
CA THR A 54 -19.88 -10.94 2.13
C THR A 54 -18.54 -11.60 1.86
N ARG A 55 -17.99 -11.43 0.64
CA ARG A 55 -16.70 -12.01 0.25
C ARG A 55 -15.56 -11.49 1.11
N LEU A 56 -15.48 -10.17 1.32
CA LEU A 56 -14.46 -9.52 2.14
C LEU A 56 -14.62 -9.87 3.63
N SER A 57 -15.84 -9.93 4.14
CA SER A 57 -16.08 -10.36 5.53
C SER A 57 -15.71 -11.81 5.80
N ARG A 58 -15.71 -12.68 4.77
CA ARG A 58 -15.22 -14.06 4.89
C ARG A 58 -13.70 -14.15 4.77
N ALA A 59 -13.09 -13.29 3.96
CA ALA A 59 -11.65 -13.21 3.80
C ALA A 59 -10.96 -12.71 5.09
N ASP A 60 -11.55 -11.72 5.76
CA ASP A 60 -11.08 -11.22 7.06
C ASP A 60 -12.25 -11.02 8.03
N PRO A 61 -12.63 -12.09 8.77
CA PRO A 61 -13.73 -12.05 9.73
C PRO A 61 -13.47 -11.19 10.96
N GLU A 62 -12.21 -10.85 11.25
CA GLU A 62 -11.85 -10.09 12.45
C GLU A 62 -11.96 -8.59 12.19
N ARG A 63 -11.30 -8.09 11.12
CA ARG A 63 -11.24 -6.65 10.83
C ARG A 63 -12.47 -6.16 10.08
N LYS A 64 -13.03 -6.99 9.19
CA LYS A 64 -14.20 -6.67 8.35
C LYS A 64 -14.10 -5.27 7.73
N GLN A 65 -13.01 -5.04 7.01
CA GLN A 65 -12.71 -3.76 6.37
C GLN A 65 -12.22 -3.97 4.92
N LEU A 66 -12.13 -2.86 4.19
CA LEU A 66 -11.44 -2.75 2.90
C LEU A 66 -10.53 -1.51 2.92
N LEU A 67 -9.75 -1.30 1.86
CA LEU A 67 -8.93 -0.10 1.72
C LEU A 67 -9.59 0.91 0.78
N ARG A 68 -9.59 2.19 1.18
CA ARG A 68 -10.11 3.32 0.41
C ARG A 68 -8.97 4.27 0.04
N VAL A 69 -9.01 4.84 -1.16
CA VAL A 69 -8.12 5.92 -1.58
C VAL A 69 -8.47 7.19 -0.81
N ARG A 70 -7.53 7.68 -0.01
CA ARG A 70 -7.62 8.98 0.67
C ARG A 70 -7.10 10.10 -0.24
N SER A 71 -5.91 9.90 -0.83
CA SER A 71 -5.27 10.88 -1.71
C SER A 71 -4.31 10.19 -2.69
N THR A 72 -3.88 10.91 -3.73
CA THR A 72 -2.87 10.43 -4.69
C THR A 72 -1.77 11.48 -4.86
N VAL A 73 -0.57 11.03 -5.18
CA VAL A 73 0.56 11.94 -5.47
C VAL A 73 0.31 12.63 -6.81
N ALA A 74 0.45 13.97 -6.85
CA ALA A 74 0.23 14.74 -8.05
C ALA A 74 1.10 14.25 -9.22
N HIS A 75 0.53 14.24 -10.43
CA HIS A 75 1.18 13.79 -11.67
C HIS A 75 1.64 12.31 -11.70
N SER A 76 1.30 11.50 -10.69
CA SER A 76 1.57 10.06 -10.67
C SER A 76 0.62 9.28 -11.60
N ASP A 77 0.94 8.00 -11.83
CA ASP A 77 0.03 7.09 -12.52
C ASP A 77 -1.24 6.81 -11.70
N ALA A 78 -1.12 6.73 -10.38
CA ALA A 78 -2.26 6.62 -9.48
C ALA A 78 -3.22 7.81 -9.63
N ALA A 79 -2.72 9.04 -9.72
CA ALA A 79 -3.56 10.23 -9.93
C ALA A 79 -4.31 10.23 -11.27
N ARG A 80 -3.87 9.44 -12.27
CA ARG A 80 -4.58 9.29 -13.54
C ARG A 80 -5.65 8.19 -13.51
N LYS A 81 -5.53 7.22 -12.61
CA LYS A 81 -6.34 6.00 -12.58
C LYS A 81 -7.28 5.90 -11.38
N LEU A 82 -6.95 6.58 -10.28
CA LEU A 82 -7.62 6.50 -9.00
C LEU A 82 -8.12 7.88 -8.58
N SER A 83 -9.30 7.90 -7.98
CA SER A 83 -9.92 9.06 -7.37
C SER A 83 -10.06 8.88 -5.86
N PRO A 84 -9.99 9.98 -5.07
CA PRO A 84 -10.35 9.93 -3.66
C PRO A 84 -11.75 9.33 -3.47
N GLY A 85 -11.86 8.34 -2.59
CA GLY A 85 -13.09 7.60 -2.36
C GLY A 85 -13.16 6.22 -3.02
N ASP A 86 -12.30 5.94 -4.02
CA ASP A 86 -12.23 4.61 -4.64
C ASP A 86 -11.90 3.53 -3.60
N MET A 87 -12.49 2.36 -3.75
CA MET A 87 -12.38 1.26 -2.79
C MET A 87 -11.76 0.03 -3.46
N PHE A 88 -10.72 -0.52 -2.84
CA PHE A 88 -10.05 -1.72 -3.29
C PHE A 88 -10.83 -2.95 -2.81
N LEU A 89 -11.39 -3.69 -3.75
CA LEU A 89 -12.12 -4.93 -3.47
C LEU A 89 -11.24 -6.17 -3.71
N ALA A 90 -10.42 -6.12 -4.75
CA ALA A 90 -9.52 -7.19 -5.11
C ALA A 90 -8.35 -6.66 -5.95
N ALA A 91 -7.24 -7.38 -5.91
CA ALA A 91 -6.11 -7.22 -6.82
C ALA A 91 -5.61 -8.61 -7.23
N ASN A 92 -5.22 -8.78 -8.50
CA ASN A 92 -4.82 -10.07 -9.08
C ASN A 92 -5.82 -11.22 -8.79
N GLY A 93 -7.12 -10.91 -8.81
CA GLY A 93 -8.20 -11.87 -8.54
C GLY A 93 -8.39 -12.25 -7.05
N ARG A 94 -7.54 -11.75 -6.15
CA ARG A 94 -7.58 -12.02 -4.71
C ARG A 94 -8.22 -10.83 -3.96
N PRO A 95 -9.08 -11.08 -2.96
CA PRO A 95 -9.62 -10.01 -2.11
C PRO A 95 -8.51 -9.23 -1.41
N VAL A 96 -8.73 -7.93 -1.20
CA VAL A 96 -7.84 -7.05 -0.43
C VAL A 96 -8.60 -6.55 0.79
N THR A 97 -8.17 -6.94 2.00
CA THR A 97 -8.80 -6.53 3.26
C THR A 97 -7.87 -5.69 4.13
N CYS A 98 -6.56 -5.71 3.87
CA CYS A 98 -5.59 -4.91 4.61
C CYS A 98 -4.37 -4.53 3.77
N PHE A 99 -3.49 -3.70 4.36
CA PHE A 99 -2.26 -3.25 3.71
C PHE A 99 -1.31 -4.41 3.40
N ALA A 100 -1.25 -5.43 4.27
CA ALA A 100 -0.38 -6.58 4.06
C ALA A 100 -0.74 -7.34 2.77
N ASP A 101 -2.02 -7.42 2.41
CA ASP A 101 -2.44 -8.05 1.15
C ASP A 101 -1.89 -7.30 -0.07
N LEU A 102 -1.90 -5.96 -0.04
CA LEU A 102 -1.33 -5.15 -1.11
C LEU A 102 0.20 -5.26 -1.16
N GLU A 103 0.87 -5.24 0.00
CA GLU A 103 2.31 -5.38 0.08
C GLU A 103 2.77 -6.74 -0.48
N GLU A 104 2.10 -7.84 -0.11
CA GLU A 104 2.37 -9.16 -0.68
C GLU A 104 2.22 -9.14 -2.21
N MET A 105 1.17 -8.50 -2.74
CA MET A 105 0.93 -8.42 -4.18
C MET A 105 1.92 -7.54 -4.94
N LEU A 106 2.50 -6.52 -4.30
CA LEU A 106 3.53 -5.67 -4.91
C LEU A 106 4.90 -6.34 -4.94
N LEU A 107 5.18 -7.19 -3.94
CA LEU A 107 6.41 -7.97 -3.83
C LEU A 107 6.39 -9.22 -4.73
N THR A 108 5.21 -9.76 -5.00
CA THR A 108 5.04 -10.93 -5.87
C THR A 108 4.85 -10.44 -7.31
N GLU A 109 5.87 -10.55 -8.17
CA GLU A 109 5.74 -10.13 -9.57
C GLU A 109 4.57 -10.89 -10.26
N PRO A 110 3.73 -10.23 -11.07
CA PRO A 110 2.97 -10.96 -12.07
C PRO A 110 3.99 -11.56 -13.03
N GLY A 111 4.00 -12.89 -13.13
CA GLY A 111 4.96 -13.62 -13.93
C GLY A 111 5.07 -13.07 -15.36
N LYS A 112 6.29 -13.16 -15.89
CA LYS A 112 6.49 -13.49 -17.30
C LYS A 112 5.49 -14.59 -17.70
N GLU A 113 4.48 -14.22 -18.48
CA GLU A 113 3.73 -15.18 -19.29
C GLU A 113 3.74 -14.68 -20.74
N GLY A 114 4.33 -15.49 -21.63
CA GLY A 114 4.02 -15.52 -23.06
C GLY A 114 4.72 -14.52 -23.96
N GLY A 115 5.79 -14.97 -24.62
CA GLY A 115 6.44 -14.33 -25.77
C GLY A 115 7.60 -15.18 -26.25
#